data_AF-A0A7S1F899-F1
#
_entry.id   AF-A0A7S1F899-F1
#
_cell.length_a   1.000
_cell.length_b   1.000
_cell.length_c   1.000
_cell.angle_alpha   90.00
_cell.angle_beta   90.00
_cell.angle_gamma   90.00
#
_symmetry.space_group_name_H-M   'P 1'
#
loop_
_entity.id
_entity.type
_entity.pdbx_description
1 polymer ?
#
loop_
_entity_poly.entity_id
_entity_poly.type
_entity_poly.pdbx_seq_one_letter_code
_entity_poly.pdbx_strand_id
1 'polypeptide(L)'
;GKNLSKVPNLDEQLLRRVQLLTAPEVRPIGNSPDEWETDGPEQETQPGDRWYISIDATDPANASARWVKEEVSLLEDEEEDSFYSVTGNFNDWRAERMDEGDLAGVRTVTLQIPESGVLEFHFLKDGEADQVLAPSMDKCMKKTAPIIGPEAGLTNVWAVRGQPGDKIRIELFAKEN
;
A
#
# COMPACT_ATOMS: atom_id res chain seq x y z
N GLY A 1 40.71 12.61 -14.54
CA GLY A 1 39.66 11.80 -13.90
C GLY A 1 39.96 11.70 -12.42
N LYS A 2 39.03 12.10 -11.55
CA LYS A 2 39.18 11.89 -10.09
C LYS A 2 38.82 10.43 -9.79
N ASN A 3 39.72 9.73 -9.10
CA ASN A 3 39.55 8.35 -8.65
C ASN A 3 38.32 8.22 -7.73
N LEU A 4 37.33 7.41 -8.12
CA LEU A 4 36.16 7.03 -7.32
C LEU A 4 36.43 5.85 -6.37
N SER A 5 37.68 5.41 -6.21
CA SER A 5 38.05 4.19 -5.49
C SER A 5 38.19 4.35 -3.96
N LYS A 6 37.56 5.37 -3.36
CA LYS A 6 37.58 5.58 -1.90
C LYS A 6 36.22 5.96 -1.34
N VAL A 7 35.15 5.39 -1.89
CA VAL A 7 33.89 5.36 -1.14
C VAL A 7 34.05 4.25 -0.10
N PRO A 8 34.04 4.55 1.21
CA PRO A 8 34.08 3.52 2.23
C PRO A 8 32.87 2.60 2.06
N ASN A 9 33.06 1.29 2.29
CA ASN A 9 31.96 0.34 2.29
C ASN A 9 30.95 0.74 3.39
N LEU A 10 29.78 1.22 2.97
CA LEU A 10 28.75 1.74 3.88
C LEU A 10 28.30 0.68 4.87
N ASP A 11 28.20 -0.58 4.44
CA ASP A 11 27.79 -1.70 5.28
C ASP A 11 28.82 -1.99 6.38
N GLU A 12 30.12 -1.92 6.05
CA GLU A 12 31.19 -2.10 7.03
C GLU A 12 31.25 -0.93 8.02
N GLN A 13 31.00 0.30 7.56
CA GLN A 13 30.92 1.46 8.44
C GLN A 13 29.70 1.40 9.37
N LEU A 14 28.56 0.97 8.85
CA LEU A 14 27.33 0.78 9.62
C LEU A 14 27.51 -0.32 10.65
N LEU A 15 28.01 -1.50 10.27
CA LEU A 15 28.29 -2.60 11.20
C LEU A 15 29.26 -2.18 12.30
N ARG A 16 30.32 -1.44 11.97
CA ARG A 16 31.28 -0.95 12.96
C ARG A 16 30.64 0.06 13.93
N ARG A 17 29.79 0.96 13.45
CA ARG A 17 29.10 1.93 14.31
C ARG A 17 28.01 1.29 15.16
N VAL A 18 27.31 0.27 14.64
CA VAL A 18 26.34 -0.55 15.40
C VAL A 18 27.05 -1.35 16.49
N GLN A 19 28.24 -1.90 16.22
CA GLN A 19 29.06 -2.59 17.24
C GLN A 19 29.60 -1.66 18.32
N LEU A 20 29.71 -0.36 18.04
CA LEU A 20 30.09 0.67 19.01
C LEU A 20 28.91 1.19 19.83
N LEU A 21 27.67 0.77 19.52
CA LEU A 21 26.54 1.03 20.39
C LEU A 21 26.76 0.28 21.70
N THR A 22 26.99 1.02 22.77
CA THR A 22 26.91 0.49 24.13
C THR A 22 25.52 -0.12 24.32
N ALA A 23 25.46 -1.27 25.01
CA ALA A 23 24.18 -1.86 25.39
C ALA A 23 23.31 -0.78 26.05
N PRO A 24 22.01 -0.68 25.69
CA PRO A 24 21.15 0.36 26.23
C PRO A 24 21.19 0.30 27.76
N GLU A 25 21.57 1.42 28.36
CA GLU A 25 21.69 1.52 29.81
C GLU A 25 20.34 1.95 30.38
N VAL A 26 19.82 1.17 31.32
CA VAL A 26 18.63 1.54 32.09
C VAL A 26 19.10 2.26 33.34
N ARG A 27 18.73 3.53 33.47
CA ARG A 27 19.08 4.39 34.58
C ARG A 27 17.85 4.55 35.50
N PRO A 28 17.84 3.92 36.68
CA PRO A 28 16.76 4.09 37.63
C PRO A 28 16.89 5.45 38.33
N ILE A 29 16.22 6.48 37.80
CA ILE A 29 16.24 7.83 38.37
C ILE A 29 15.24 7.96 39.54
N GLY A 30 14.32 6.99 39.67
CA GLY A 30 13.32 6.97 40.72
C GLY A 30 12.94 5.57 41.20
N ASN A 31 12.04 5.52 42.19
CA ASN A 31 11.60 4.28 42.83
C ASN A 31 10.53 3.54 42.02
N SER A 32 9.94 4.21 41.03
CA SER A 32 8.95 3.63 40.12
C SER A 32 9.61 3.29 38.78
N PRO A 33 9.32 2.11 38.18
CA PRO A 33 9.84 1.75 36.87
C PRO A 33 9.52 2.75 35.74
N ASP A 34 8.45 3.52 35.88
CA ASP A 34 8.05 4.57 34.93
C ASP A 34 8.95 5.82 35.00
N GLU A 35 9.77 5.93 36.04
CA GLU A 35 10.73 7.02 36.24
C GLU A 35 12.15 6.62 35.77
N TRP A 36 12.28 5.47 35.11
CA TRP A 36 13.57 4.96 34.65
C TRP A 36 13.84 5.49 33.25
N GLU A 37 15.01 6.08 33.04
CA GLU A 37 15.46 6.48 31.71
C GLU A 37 16.17 5.31 31.03
N THR A 38 15.98 5.16 29.72
CA THR A 38 16.70 4.18 28.91
C THR A 38 17.21 4.84 27.64
N ASP A 39 18.45 4.55 27.25
CA ASP A 39 19.03 5.00 25.97
C ASP A 39 18.59 4.09 24.79
N GLY A 40 17.61 3.20 25.00
CA GLY A 40 17.00 2.34 23.97
C GLY A 40 15.88 3.03 23.17
N PRO A 41 15.28 2.36 22.17
CA PRO A 41 14.04 2.84 21.55
C PRO A 41 13.00 3.07 22.65
N GLU A 42 12.33 4.22 22.61
CA GLU A 42 11.47 4.74 23.70
C GLU A 42 10.49 3.68 24.23
N GLN A 43 10.21 3.72 25.54
CA GLN A 43 9.35 2.75 26.22
C GLN A 43 7.90 2.75 25.71
N GLU A 44 7.47 3.83 25.05
CA GLU A 44 6.16 3.99 24.40
C GLU A 44 6.19 3.61 22.91
N THR A 45 6.73 2.44 22.58
CA THR A 45 6.56 1.87 21.22
C THR A 45 5.17 1.28 21.06
N GLN A 46 4.44 1.69 20.02
CA GLN A 46 3.19 1.04 19.62
C GLN A 46 3.43 -0.02 18.53
N PRO A 47 2.56 -1.04 18.39
CA PRO A 47 2.61 -1.94 17.25
C PRO A 47 2.46 -1.14 15.94
N GLY A 48 3.53 -1.09 15.13
CA GLY A 48 3.56 -0.31 13.90
C GLY A 48 4.70 0.71 13.83
N ASP A 49 5.30 1.07 14.98
CA ASP A 49 6.38 2.05 15.04
C ASP A 49 7.59 1.58 14.23
N ARG A 50 8.07 2.46 13.35
CA ARG A 50 9.27 2.27 12.55
C ARG A 50 10.38 3.18 13.06
N TRP A 51 11.59 2.64 13.03
CA TRP A 51 12.79 3.33 13.48
C TRP A 51 13.85 3.17 12.43
N TYR A 52 14.63 4.22 12.21
CA TYR A 52 15.82 4.12 11.39
C TYR A 52 17.06 4.57 12.16
N ILE A 53 18.19 4.02 11.75
CA ILE A 53 19.49 4.36 12.28
C ILE A 53 20.05 5.48 11.41
N SER A 54 20.20 6.67 11.98
CA SER A 54 20.79 7.81 11.28
C SER A 54 22.31 7.84 11.52
N ILE A 55 23.07 7.93 10.43
CA ILE A 55 24.53 8.08 10.42
C ILE A 55 24.86 9.25 9.49
N ASP A 56 25.41 10.35 10.02
CA ASP A 56 25.77 11.52 9.21
C ASP A 56 27.21 11.39 8.68
N ALA A 57 27.43 11.88 7.45
CA ALA A 57 28.76 11.87 6.82
C ALA A 57 29.72 12.89 7.47
N THR A 58 29.19 13.89 8.17
CA THR A 58 29.93 14.87 8.96
C THR A 58 30.22 14.39 10.38
N ASP A 59 29.62 13.27 10.80
CA ASP A 59 29.89 12.69 12.10
C ASP A 59 31.35 12.22 12.20
N PRO A 60 32.02 12.47 13.34
CA PRO A 60 33.35 11.96 13.57
C PRO A 60 33.34 10.42 13.54
N ALA A 61 34.48 9.80 13.17
CA ALA A 61 34.57 8.36 12.91
C ALA A 61 34.24 7.45 14.12
N ASN A 62 34.14 8.03 15.31
CA ASN A 62 33.82 7.40 16.58
C ASN A 62 32.41 7.78 17.11
N ALA A 63 31.59 8.50 16.35
CA ALA A 63 30.22 8.80 16.74
C ALA A 63 29.37 7.52 16.75
N SER A 64 28.59 7.34 17.82
CA SER A 64 27.58 6.30 17.93
C SER A 64 26.43 6.58 16.97
N ALA A 65 25.82 5.53 16.44
CA ALA A 65 24.61 5.68 15.66
C ALA A 65 23.45 6.12 16.57
N ARG A 66 22.53 6.92 16.05
CA ARG A 66 21.34 7.37 16.80
C ARG A 66 20.10 6.71 16.22
N TRP A 67 19.23 6.22 17.11
CA TRP A 67 17.88 5.82 16.75
C TRP A 67 17.05 7.07 16.57
N VAL A 68 16.48 7.23 15.39
CA VAL A 68 15.51 8.30 15.12
C VAL A 68 14.18 7.61 14.95
N LYS A 69 13.22 7.95 15.82
CA LYS A 69 11.83 7.53 15.63
C LYS A 69 11.39 8.15 14.31
N GLU A 70 10.89 7.32 13.40
CA GLU A 70 10.16 7.86 12.26
C GLU A 70 8.91 8.48 12.88
N GLU A 71 8.89 9.81 13.03
CA GLU A 71 7.64 10.54 13.20
C GLU A 71 6.90 10.30 11.90
N VAL A 72 6.13 9.21 11.87
CA VAL A 72 5.14 8.98 10.83
C VAL A 72 4.26 10.22 10.91
N SER A 73 4.44 11.11 9.94
CA SER A 73 3.59 12.26 9.78
C SER A 73 2.16 11.72 9.77
N LEU A 74 1.40 11.96 10.84
CA LEU A 74 -0.03 11.66 10.92
C LEU A 74 -0.85 12.41 9.85
N LEU A 75 -0.17 13.12 8.94
CA LEU A 75 -0.72 13.93 7.86
C LEU A 75 -0.34 13.40 6.47
N GLU A 76 0.39 12.27 6.34
CA GLU A 76 0.70 11.66 5.03
C GLU A 76 -0.04 10.35 4.74
N ASP A 77 -0.82 9.82 5.69
CA ASP A 77 -1.74 8.68 5.49
C ASP A 77 -3.22 9.07 5.73
N GLU A 78 -3.61 10.31 5.42
CA GLU A 78 -4.99 10.49 4.91
C GLU A 78 -4.97 9.93 3.48
N GLU A 79 -4.96 8.59 3.35
CA GLU A 79 -5.24 7.93 2.09
C GLU A 79 -6.52 8.57 1.54
N GLU A 80 -6.42 9.33 0.45
CA GLU A 80 -7.61 9.85 -0.23
C GLU A 80 -8.57 8.69 -0.42
N ASP A 81 -9.80 8.81 0.12
CA ASP A 81 -10.87 7.82 0.05
C ASP A 81 -11.00 7.28 -1.38
N SER A 82 -10.23 6.23 -1.68
CA SER A 82 -10.10 5.75 -3.05
C SER A 82 -11.41 5.05 -3.39
N PHE A 83 -12.04 5.49 -4.47
CA PHE A 83 -13.28 4.90 -4.94
C PHE A 83 -13.03 4.08 -6.19
N TYR A 84 -13.91 3.13 -6.44
CA TYR A 84 -13.83 2.29 -7.61
C TYR A 84 -15.05 2.53 -8.48
N SER A 85 -14.82 2.53 -9.78
CA SER A 85 -15.88 2.57 -10.79
C SER A 85 -15.84 1.30 -11.62
N VAL A 86 -17.00 0.86 -12.09
CA VAL A 86 -17.13 -0.18 -13.10
C VAL A 86 -17.38 0.48 -14.45
N THR A 87 -16.86 -0.13 -15.51
CA THR A 87 -17.13 0.32 -16.87
C THR A 87 -17.21 -0.87 -17.81
N GLY A 88 -18.06 -0.79 -18.82
CA GLY A 88 -18.32 -1.91 -19.70
C GLY A 88 -19.30 -1.64 -20.81
N ASN A 89 -19.73 -2.72 -21.46
CA ASN A 89 -20.66 -2.64 -22.59
C ASN A 89 -22.08 -2.18 -22.20
N PHE A 90 -22.41 -2.18 -20.90
CA PHE A 90 -23.71 -1.75 -20.38
C PHE A 90 -23.85 -0.23 -20.26
N ASN A 91 -22.75 0.51 -20.26
CA ASN A 91 -22.73 1.96 -20.06
C ASN A 91 -21.82 2.69 -21.06
N ASP A 92 -21.66 2.14 -22.27
CA ASP A 92 -20.81 2.66 -23.34
C ASP A 92 -19.36 2.95 -22.88
N TRP A 93 -18.81 2.08 -22.03
CA TRP A 93 -17.47 2.23 -21.46
C TRP A 93 -17.26 3.55 -20.71
N ARG A 94 -18.31 4.07 -20.05
CA ARG A 94 -18.21 5.21 -19.14
C ARG A 94 -17.93 4.72 -17.72
N ALA A 95 -17.28 5.55 -16.91
CA ALA A 95 -17.09 5.24 -15.50
C ALA A 95 -18.42 5.34 -14.74
N GLU A 96 -18.81 4.27 -14.05
CA GLU A 96 -19.95 4.25 -13.14
C GLU A 96 -19.47 3.89 -11.73
N ARG A 97 -19.61 4.82 -10.80
CA ARG A 97 -19.11 4.68 -9.42
C ARG A 97 -19.81 3.50 -8.73
N MET A 98 -19.01 2.69 -8.03
CA MET A 98 -19.51 1.60 -7.19
C MET A 98 -19.86 2.11 -5.79
N ASP A 99 -20.85 1.48 -5.17
CA ASP A 99 -21.26 1.74 -3.80
C ASP A 99 -20.36 1.01 -2.79
N GLU A 100 -20.36 1.46 -1.55
CA GLU A 100 -19.72 0.72 -0.46
C GLU A 100 -20.49 -0.57 -0.15
N GLY A 101 -19.76 -1.66 0.06
CA GLY A 101 -20.33 -2.94 0.44
C GLY A 101 -20.56 -3.07 1.94
N ASP A 102 -21.11 -4.22 2.32
CA ASP A 102 -21.41 -4.54 3.73
C ASP A 102 -20.15 -4.73 4.60
N LEU A 103 -18.99 -4.93 3.96
CA LEU A 103 -17.69 -5.14 4.60
C LEU A 103 -16.71 -4.05 4.16
N ALA A 104 -15.84 -3.62 5.08
CA ALA A 104 -14.77 -2.67 4.78
C ALA A 104 -13.90 -3.17 3.61
N GLY A 105 -13.52 -2.25 2.72
CA GLY A 105 -12.78 -2.55 1.49
C GLY A 105 -13.58 -3.25 0.38
N VAL A 106 -14.85 -3.60 0.59
CA VAL A 106 -15.71 -4.13 -0.47
C VAL A 106 -16.46 -2.99 -1.16
N ARG A 107 -16.39 -2.95 -2.48
CA ARG A 107 -17.22 -2.08 -3.34
C ARG A 107 -18.19 -2.93 -4.13
N THR A 108 -19.42 -2.46 -4.33
CA THR A 108 -20.48 -3.24 -4.96
C THR A 108 -21.25 -2.45 -6.01
N VAL A 109 -21.81 -3.14 -7.01
CA VAL A 109 -22.71 -2.58 -8.01
C VAL A 109 -23.64 -3.66 -8.52
N THR A 110 -24.89 -3.32 -8.81
CA THR A 110 -25.86 -4.25 -9.42
C THR A 110 -26.14 -3.85 -10.85
N LEU A 111 -25.76 -4.71 -11.79
CA LEU A 111 -25.90 -4.48 -13.23
C LEU A 111 -26.91 -5.46 -13.84
N GLN A 112 -27.49 -5.08 -14.97
CA GLN A 112 -28.34 -5.96 -15.78
C GLN A 112 -27.55 -6.53 -16.95
N ILE A 113 -27.75 -7.82 -17.24
CA ILE A 113 -27.21 -8.45 -18.44
C ILE A 113 -27.87 -7.79 -19.68
N PRO A 114 -27.08 -7.26 -20.63
CA PRO A 114 -27.61 -6.60 -21.82
C PRO A 114 -28.29 -7.59 -22.78
N GLU A 115 -28.97 -7.07 -23.82
CA GLU A 115 -29.67 -7.89 -24.83
C GLU A 115 -28.76 -8.91 -25.56
N SER A 116 -27.46 -8.66 -25.61
CA SER A 116 -26.46 -9.60 -26.16
C SER A 116 -26.31 -10.89 -25.35
N GLY A 117 -26.81 -10.93 -24.10
CA GLY A 117 -26.64 -12.05 -23.16
C GLY A 117 -25.23 -12.12 -22.55
N VAL A 118 -24.36 -11.15 -22.82
CA VAL A 118 -22.99 -11.09 -22.31
C VAL A 118 -22.70 -9.70 -21.77
N LEU A 119 -22.41 -9.61 -20.48
CA LEU A 119 -21.90 -8.43 -19.82
C LEU A 119 -20.37 -8.47 -19.82
N GLU A 120 -19.74 -7.46 -20.39
CA GLU A 120 -18.28 -7.29 -20.41
C GLU A 120 -17.91 -6.04 -19.64
N PHE A 121 -16.94 -6.14 -18.71
CA PHE A 121 -16.55 -5.01 -17.86
C PHE A 121 -15.11 -5.12 -17.35
N HIS A 122 -14.57 -3.98 -16.90
CA HIS A 122 -13.41 -3.90 -16.01
C HIS A 122 -13.63 -2.79 -14.97
N PHE A 123 -12.68 -2.59 -14.06
CA PHE A 123 -12.79 -1.55 -13.04
C PHE A 123 -11.79 -0.42 -13.31
N LEU A 124 -12.11 0.76 -12.78
CA LEU A 124 -11.24 1.94 -12.77
C LEU A 124 -11.05 2.37 -11.33
N LYS A 125 -9.80 2.58 -10.93
CA LYS A 125 -9.50 3.26 -9.66
C LYS A 125 -9.74 4.76 -9.84
N ASP A 126 -10.46 5.36 -8.90
CA ASP A 126 -10.82 6.78 -8.86
C ASP A 126 -11.55 7.29 -10.12
N GLY A 127 -12.14 6.37 -10.90
CA GLY A 127 -12.81 6.67 -12.15
C GLY A 127 -11.87 7.07 -13.30
N GLU A 128 -10.56 6.95 -13.12
CA GLU A 128 -9.55 7.40 -14.08
C GLU A 128 -9.27 6.33 -15.14
N ALA A 129 -9.26 6.74 -16.42
CA ALA A 129 -9.09 5.83 -17.56
C ALA A 129 -7.65 5.28 -17.70
N ASP A 130 -6.68 5.87 -17.00
CA ASP A 130 -5.31 5.40 -16.92
C ASP A 130 -5.04 4.52 -15.67
N GLN A 131 -6.05 4.33 -14.81
CA GLN A 131 -5.99 3.47 -13.63
C GLN A 131 -6.91 2.24 -13.78
N VAL A 132 -6.70 1.47 -14.86
CA VAL A 132 -7.56 0.31 -15.17
C VAL A 132 -7.15 -0.91 -14.34
N LEU A 133 -8.13 -1.57 -13.74
CA LEU A 133 -8.01 -2.87 -13.09
C LEU A 133 -8.75 -3.92 -13.91
N ALA A 134 -8.02 -4.92 -14.40
CA ALA A 134 -8.52 -5.89 -15.37
C ALA A 134 -8.12 -7.33 -15.00
N PRO A 135 -8.74 -8.36 -15.57
CA PRO A 135 -8.24 -9.72 -15.40
C PRO A 135 -6.96 -9.95 -16.20
N SER A 136 -6.11 -10.84 -15.70
CA SER A 136 -4.90 -11.32 -16.40
C SER A 136 -5.15 -12.01 -17.75
N MET A 137 -6.41 -12.35 -18.07
CA MET A 137 -6.82 -12.97 -19.34
C MET A 137 -8.03 -12.22 -19.88
N ASP A 138 -8.07 -11.99 -21.19
CA ASP A 138 -9.23 -11.35 -21.82
C ASP A 138 -10.48 -12.26 -21.79
N LYS A 139 -11.66 -11.63 -21.72
CA LYS A 139 -12.99 -12.27 -21.61
C LYS A 139 -13.04 -13.32 -20.49
N CYS A 140 -12.45 -12.97 -19.35
CA CYS A 140 -12.32 -13.89 -18.23
C CYS A 140 -13.66 -14.11 -17.52
N MET A 141 -14.08 -15.37 -17.42
CA MET A 141 -15.27 -15.76 -16.64
C MET A 141 -14.92 -16.27 -15.24
N LYS A 142 -13.62 -16.32 -14.89
CA LYS A 142 -13.15 -16.85 -13.59
C LYS A 142 -13.09 -15.74 -12.56
N LYS A 143 -13.77 -15.96 -11.42
CA LYS A 143 -13.73 -15.06 -10.26
C LYS A 143 -12.38 -15.04 -9.53
N THR A 144 -11.54 -16.06 -9.77
CA THR A 144 -10.25 -16.27 -9.11
C THR A 144 -9.06 -15.93 -10.01
N ALA A 145 -9.29 -15.38 -11.21
CA ALA A 145 -8.21 -14.94 -12.05
C ALA A 145 -7.44 -13.79 -11.38
N PRO A 146 -6.10 -13.77 -11.45
CA PRO A 146 -5.32 -12.63 -10.98
C PRO A 146 -5.82 -11.33 -11.62
N ILE A 147 -5.98 -10.31 -10.79
CA ILE A 147 -6.24 -8.92 -11.20
C ILE A 147 -4.90 -8.28 -11.53
N ILE A 148 -4.83 -7.59 -12.66
CA ILE A 148 -3.69 -6.80 -13.10
C ILE A 148 -4.07 -5.31 -13.08
N GLY A 149 -3.05 -4.45 -12.99
CA GLY A 149 -3.21 -3.00 -12.79
C GLY A 149 -3.09 -2.58 -11.32
N PRO A 150 -3.39 -1.31 -10.99
CA PRO A 150 -3.91 -0.28 -11.90
C PRO A 150 -2.87 0.13 -12.96
N GLU A 151 -3.23 0.08 -14.24
CA GLU A 151 -2.35 0.44 -15.36
C GLU A 151 -3.14 0.98 -16.55
N ALA A 152 -2.56 1.93 -17.28
CA ALA A 152 -3.17 2.51 -18.47
C ALA A 152 -3.16 1.54 -19.66
N GLY A 153 -4.19 1.63 -20.51
CA GLY A 153 -4.23 0.90 -21.78
C GLY A 153 -4.52 -0.60 -21.67
N LEU A 154 -4.90 -1.10 -20.49
CA LEU A 154 -5.40 -2.46 -20.34
C LEU A 154 -6.75 -2.62 -21.04
N THR A 155 -6.85 -3.62 -21.91
CA THR A 155 -8.07 -3.91 -22.68
C THR A 155 -8.79 -5.18 -22.24
N ASN A 156 -8.20 -5.94 -21.31
CA ASN A 156 -8.79 -7.19 -20.85
C ASN A 156 -10.08 -6.92 -20.07
N VAL A 157 -11.06 -7.81 -20.23
CA VAL A 157 -12.37 -7.67 -19.58
C VAL A 157 -12.78 -8.96 -18.86
N TRP A 158 -13.56 -8.81 -17.78
CA TRP A 158 -14.38 -9.91 -17.30
C TRP A 158 -15.59 -10.08 -18.21
N ALA A 159 -16.05 -11.31 -18.35
CA ALA A 159 -17.26 -11.64 -19.10
C ALA A 159 -18.22 -12.46 -18.22
N VAL A 160 -19.47 -12.02 -18.14
CA VAL A 160 -20.56 -12.74 -17.47
C VAL A 160 -21.65 -13.04 -18.48
N ARG A 161 -22.07 -14.31 -18.54
CA ARG A 161 -23.15 -14.75 -19.43
C ARG A 161 -24.42 -15.01 -18.62
N GLY A 162 -25.55 -14.56 -19.14
CA GLY A 162 -26.86 -14.72 -18.50
C GLY A 162 -27.99 -14.49 -19.49
N GLN A 163 -29.24 -14.54 -19.01
CA GLN A 163 -30.37 -14.14 -19.83
C GLN A 163 -30.44 -12.61 -19.87
N PRO A 164 -30.79 -12.00 -21.02
CA PRO A 164 -31.07 -10.58 -21.09
C PRO A 164 -32.02 -10.11 -19.98
N GLY A 165 -31.64 -9.06 -19.26
CA GLY A 165 -32.39 -8.50 -18.14
C GLY A 165 -32.11 -9.15 -16.77
N ASP A 166 -31.34 -10.25 -16.70
CA ASP A 166 -30.89 -10.81 -15.42
C ASP A 166 -30.07 -9.77 -14.65
N LYS A 167 -30.32 -9.66 -13.34
CA LYS A 167 -29.54 -8.80 -12.45
C LYS A 167 -28.40 -9.57 -11.83
N ILE A 168 -27.20 -9.02 -11.88
CA ILE A 168 -26.02 -9.56 -11.21
C ILE A 168 -25.44 -8.52 -10.25
N ARG A 169 -24.97 -8.98 -9.08
CA ARG A 169 -24.19 -8.16 -8.15
C ARG A 169 -22.72 -8.44 -8.39
N ILE A 170 -21.96 -7.39 -8.68
CA ILE A 170 -20.51 -7.43 -8.79
C ILE A 170 -19.93 -6.87 -7.50
N GLU A 171 -18.92 -7.55 -6.97
CA GLU A 171 -18.20 -7.16 -5.76
C GLU A 171 -16.71 -7.12 -6.06
N LEU A 172 -16.06 -6.03 -5.66
CA LEU A 172 -14.62 -5.85 -5.73
C LEU A 172 -14.10 -5.65 -4.30
N PHE A 173 -13.16 -6.49 -3.88
CA PHE A 173 -12.45 -6.29 -2.62
C PHE A 173 -11.10 -5.63 -2.91
N ALA A 174 -10.91 -4.43 -2.38
CA ALA A 174 -9.66 -3.68 -2.42
C ALA A 174 -9.25 -3.35 -0.99
N LYS A 175 -8.02 -3.74 -0.62
CA LYS A 175 -7.49 -3.47 0.71
C LYS A 175 -7.07 -1.99 0.77
N GLU A 176 -7.60 -1.25 1.73
CA GLU A 176 -7.05 0.05 2.18
C GLU A 176 -5.67 -0.22 2.79
N ASN A 177 -4.64 0.53 2.38
CA ASN A 177 -3.25 0.14 2.59
C ASN A 177 -2.67 0.64 3.91
#